data_AF-A0A538GV80-F1
#
_entry.id   AF-A0A538GV80-F1
#
_cell.length_a   1.000
_cell.length_b   1.000
_cell.length_c   1.000
_cell.angle_alpha   90.00
_cell.angle_beta   90.00
_cell.angle_gamma   90.00
#
_symmetry.space_group_name_H-M   'P 1'
#
loop_
_entity.id
_entity.type
_entity.pdbx_description
1 polymer ?
#
loop_
_entity_poly.entity_id
_entity_poly.type
_entity_poly.pdbx_seq_one_letter_code
_entity_poly.pdbx_strand_id
1 'polypeptide(L)'
;ALIEEVLQSGAATGYPLTRLLAHMEWALLDKQGVDDLVEYETRLNYVLPKYDDPVICTYDLSKFGSSVAMDVMRTHPVVIIGGVLQENPFFVSPDQFLLEIRERRSGRKSVSMAS
;
A
#
# COMPACT_ATOMS: atom_id res chain seq x y z
N ALA A 1 -1.36 -8.17 -12.03
CA ALA A 1 -0.97 -9.55 -12.43
C ALA A 1 -1.16 -10.54 -11.29
N LEU A 2 -0.22 -10.71 -10.35
CA LEU A 2 -0.33 -11.77 -9.33
C LEU A 2 -1.55 -11.59 -8.38
N ILE A 3 -1.80 -10.37 -7.90
CA ILE A 3 -2.93 -10.13 -6.98
C ILE A 3 -4.27 -10.40 -7.65
N GLU A 4 -4.45 -9.95 -8.88
CA GLU A 4 -5.69 -10.14 -9.65
C GLU A 4 -5.95 -11.61 -9.97
N GLU A 5 -4.91 -12.38 -10.31
CA GLU A 5 -5.01 -13.82 -10.52
C GLU A 5 -5.50 -14.53 -9.24
N VAL A 6 -4.95 -14.16 -8.09
CA VAL A 6 -5.38 -14.72 -6.79
C VAL A 6 -6.86 -14.38 -6.52
N LEU A 7 -7.26 -13.11 -6.71
CA LEU A 7 -8.65 -12.68 -6.47
C LEU A 7 -9.64 -13.40 -7.41
N GLN A 8 -9.27 -13.62 -8.67
CA GLN A 8 -10.12 -14.31 -9.66
C GLN A 8 -10.16 -15.83 -9.48
N SER A 9 -9.12 -16.44 -8.89
CA SER A 9 -9.02 -17.90 -8.75
C SER A 9 -10.12 -18.51 -7.87
N GLY A 10 -10.55 -17.81 -6.83
CA GLY A 10 -11.64 -18.25 -5.95
C GLY A 10 -12.96 -18.37 -6.69
N ALA A 11 -13.33 -17.32 -7.44
CA ALA A 11 -14.53 -17.31 -8.27
C ALA A 11 -14.49 -18.42 -9.33
N ALA A 12 -13.34 -18.62 -9.99
CA ALA A 12 -13.15 -19.67 -10.99
C ALA A 12 -13.31 -21.10 -10.41
N THR A 13 -13.13 -21.27 -9.10
CA THR A 13 -13.25 -22.56 -8.40
C THR A 13 -14.57 -22.74 -7.63
N GLY A 14 -15.51 -21.80 -7.80
CA GLY A 14 -16.86 -21.87 -7.22
C GLY A 14 -17.00 -21.23 -5.84
N TYR A 15 -15.98 -20.54 -5.34
CA TYR A 15 -16.07 -19.77 -4.10
C TYR A 15 -16.50 -18.33 -4.39
N PRO A 16 -17.47 -17.78 -3.65
CA PRO A 16 -18.02 -16.45 -3.95
C PRO A 16 -17.06 -15.30 -3.60
N LEU A 17 -16.11 -15.51 -2.69
CA LEU A 17 -15.22 -14.48 -2.15
C LEU A 17 -13.87 -15.08 -1.73
N THR A 18 -12.81 -14.33 -2.01
CA THR A 18 -11.44 -14.52 -1.54
C THR A 18 -11.12 -13.46 -0.48
N ARG A 19 -10.57 -13.86 0.67
CA ARG A 19 -10.05 -12.92 1.67
C ARG A 19 -8.54 -12.95 1.64
N LEU A 20 -7.91 -11.86 1.22
CA LEU A 20 -6.46 -11.80 1.06
C LEU A 20 -5.82 -11.05 2.22
N LEU A 21 -4.82 -11.69 2.85
CA LEU A 21 -3.98 -11.08 3.87
C LEU A 21 -2.54 -11.02 3.36
N ALA A 22 -1.97 -9.82 3.29
CA ALA A 22 -0.60 -9.59 2.82
C ALA A 22 0.29 -9.10 3.97
N HIS A 23 1.45 -9.72 4.13
CA HIS A 23 2.51 -9.28 5.04
C HIS A 23 3.49 -8.41 4.25
N MET A 24 3.65 -7.15 4.62
CA MET A 24 4.37 -6.17 3.79
C MET A 24 5.87 -6.12 4.07
N GLU A 25 6.37 -6.94 5.00
CA GLU A 25 7.79 -7.02 5.37
C GLU A 25 8.70 -7.44 4.22
N TRP A 26 8.15 -7.98 3.11
CA TRP A 26 8.92 -8.21 1.88
C TRP A 26 9.61 -6.94 1.37
N ALA A 27 9.01 -5.77 1.58
CA ALA A 27 9.58 -4.48 1.18
C ALA A 27 10.82 -4.08 2.00
N LEU A 28 11.11 -4.79 3.09
CA LEU A 28 12.33 -4.60 3.89
C LEU A 28 13.48 -5.50 3.42
N LEU A 29 13.18 -6.56 2.66
CA LEU A 29 14.15 -7.54 2.19
C LEU A 29 14.92 -7.04 0.97
N ASP A 30 14.24 -6.31 0.09
CA ASP A 30 14.84 -5.70 -1.09
C ASP A 30 15.15 -4.23 -0.80
N LYS A 31 16.42 -3.83 -0.86
CA LYS A 31 16.88 -2.45 -0.53
C LYS A 31 16.32 -1.36 -1.47
N GLN A 32 15.44 -1.72 -2.40
CA GLN A 32 14.64 -0.81 -3.21
C GLN A 32 13.54 -0.19 -2.34
N GLY A 33 13.96 0.82 -1.58
CA GLY A 33 13.18 2.00 -1.21
C GLY A 33 11.83 1.80 -0.51
N VAL A 34 11.72 2.41 0.67
CA VAL A 34 10.43 2.80 1.29
C VAL A 34 9.43 3.39 0.30
N ASP A 35 9.89 4.26 -0.60
CA ASP A 35 9.02 4.91 -1.60
C ASP A 35 8.41 3.89 -2.59
N ASP A 36 9.06 2.75 -2.83
CA ASP A 36 8.59 1.75 -3.78
C ASP A 36 7.43 0.92 -3.18
N LEU A 37 7.48 0.67 -1.87
CA LEU A 37 6.34 0.13 -1.11
C LEU A 37 5.16 1.12 -1.14
N VAL A 38 5.39 2.38 -0.80
CA VAL A 38 4.31 3.38 -0.73
C VAL A 38 3.70 3.59 -2.12
N GLU A 39 4.51 3.64 -3.18
CA GLU A 39 4.02 3.71 -4.55
C GLU A 39 3.21 2.46 -4.94
N TYR A 40 3.69 1.26 -4.58
CA TYR A 40 2.97 0.01 -4.80
C TYR A 40 1.58 0.03 -4.15
N GLU A 41 1.51 0.37 -2.86
CA GLU A 41 0.25 0.48 -2.11
C GLU A 41 -0.68 1.53 -2.69
N THR A 42 -0.14 2.68 -3.09
CA THR A 42 -0.91 3.74 -3.73
C THR A 42 -1.53 3.25 -5.04
N ARG A 43 -0.78 2.51 -5.86
CA ARG A 43 -1.26 1.98 -7.15
C ARG A 43 -2.27 0.85 -7.00
N LEU A 44 -2.25 0.10 -5.90
CA LEU A 44 -3.26 -0.94 -5.63
C LEU A 44 -4.67 -0.36 -5.57
N ASN A 45 -4.83 0.91 -5.20
CA ASN A 45 -6.13 1.59 -5.18
C ASN A 45 -6.74 1.80 -6.58
N TYR A 46 -6.00 1.61 -7.68
CA TYR A 46 -6.60 1.56 -9.03
C TYR A 46 -7.09 0.17 -9.43
N VAL A 47 -6.71 -0.86 -8.67
CA VAL A 47 -6.94 -2.28 -8.99
C VAL A 47 -7.98 -2.87 -8.06
N LEU A 48 -7.78 -2.78 -6.75
CA LEU A 48 -8.61 -3.43 -5.74
C LEU A 48 -10.10 -3.04 -5.81
N PRO A 49 -10.49 -1.78 -6.08
CA PRO A 49 -11.91 -1.43 -6.19
C PRO A 49 -12.67 -2.12 -7.34
N LYS A 50 -11.99 -2.86 -8.23
CA LYS A 50 -12.62 -3.65 -9.30
C LYS A 50 -13.11 -5.02 -8.81
N TYR A 51 -12.80 -5.38 -7.57
CA TYR A 51 -13.07 -6.68 -6.98
C TYR A 51 -13.85 -6.49 -5.67
N ASP A 52 -14.80 -7.39 -5.40
CA ASP A 52 -15.55 -7.42 -4.12
C ASP A 52 -14.74 -8.07 -2.98
N ASP A 53 -13.60 -8.67 -3.34
CA ASP A 53 -12.72 -9.39 -2.43
C ASP A 53 -11.98 -8.45 -1.46
N PRO A 54 -12.11 -8.65 -0.14
CA PRO A 54 -11.37 -7.83 0.83
C PRO A 54 -9.89 -8.20 0.83
N VAL A 55 -9.06 -7.17 0.73
CA VAL A 55 -7.60 -7.25 0.84
C VAL A 55 -7.14 -6.47 2.07
N ILE A 56 -6.33 -7.11 2.91
CA ILE A 56 -5.75 -6.52 4.12
C ILE A 56 -4.22 -6.57 4.00
N CYS A 57 -3.60 -5.40 3.88
CA CYS A 57 -2.15 -5.25 4.01
C CYS A 57 -1.79 -5.07 5.50
N THR A 58 -0.79 -5.82 5.97
CA THR A 58 -0.34 -5.80 7.37
C THR A 58 1.11 -5.38 7.48
N TYR A 59 1.40 -4.61 8.52
CA TYR A 59 2.70 -3.99 8.74
C TYR A 59 3.14 -4.17 10.19
N ASP A 60 4.33 -4.71 10.38
CA ASP A 60 5.02 -4.75 11.66
C ASP A 60 5.63 -3.37 11.99
N LEU A 61 4.94 -2.61 12.84
CA LEU A 61 5.37 -1.27 13.27
C LEU A 61 6.71 -1.27 14.04
N SER A 62 7.21 -2.43 14.50
CA SER A 62 8.55 -2.52 15.09
C SER A 62 9.66 -2.50 14.03
N LYS A 63 9.32 -2.76 12.77
CA LYS A 63 10.25 -2.84 11.63
C LYS A 63 10.13 -1.68 10.66
N PHE A 64 8.92 -1.13 10.49
CA PHE A 64 8.70 0.04 9.65
C PHE A 64 8.97 1.33 10.43
N GLY A 65 9.77 2.22 9.83
CA GLY A 65 9.99 3.56 10.38
C GLY A 65 8.69 4.38 10.40
N SER A 66 8.58 5.32 11.35
CA SER A 66 7.36 6.12 11.56
C SER A 66 6.91 6.88 10.31
N SER A 67 7.83 7.44 9.53
CA SER A 67 7.50 8.11 8.26
C SER A 67 6.86 7.16 7.25
N VAL A 68 7.38 5.94 7.16
CA VAL A 68 6.83 4.89 6.27
C VAL A 68 5.45 4.47 6.72
N ALA A 69 5.28 4.23 8.02
CA ALA A 69 3.99 3.86 8.59
C ALA A 69 2.93 4.93 8.34
N MET A 70 3.28 6.21 8.45
CA MET A 70 2.38 7.32 8.12
C MET A 70 2.07 7.39 6.63
N ASP A 71 3.06 7.21 5.75
CA ASP A 71 2.81 7.20 4.30
C ASP A 71 1.93 6.01 3.88
N VAL A 72 2.17 4.82 4.42
CA VAL A 72 1.31 3.64 4.25
C VAL A 72 -0.11 3.89 4.75
N MET A 73 -0.27 4.54 5.90
CA MET A 73 -1.60 4.90 6.39
C MET A 73 -2.34 5.73 5.35
N ARG A 74 -1.68 6.67 4.67
CA ARG A 74 -2.31 7.53 3.67
C ARG A 74 -2.75 6.81 2.40
N THR A 75 -2.31 5.57 2.15
CA THR A 75 -2.73 4.78 0.98
C THR A 75 -3.98 3.93 1.21
N HIS A 76 -4.49 3.83 2.44
CA HIS A 76 -5.58 2.92 2.78
C HIS A 76 -6.87 3.69 3.09
N PRO A 77 -7.99 3.47 2.37
CA PRO A 77 -9.26 4.14 2.66
C PRO A 77 -9.88 3.68 3.99
N VAL A 78 -9.54 2.48 4.45
CA VAL A 78 -10.03 1.86 5.69
C VAL A 78 -8.85 1.25 6.43
N VAL A 79 -8.80 1.40 7.75
CA VAL A 79 -7.72 0.88 8.61
C VAL A 79 -8.25 0.14 9.81
N ILE A 80 -7.45 -0.79 10.34
CA ILE A 80 -7.71 -1.48 11.61
C ILE A 80 -6.70 -0.99 12.63
N ILE A 81 -7.14 -0.24 13.63
CA ILE A 81 -6.28 0.31 14.70
C ILE A 81 -6.90 -0.04 16.04
N GLY A 82 -6.10 -0.59 16.97
CA GLY A 82 -6.60 -1.02 18.28
C GLY A 82 -7.70 -2.09 18.22
N GLY A 83 -7.73 -2.89 17.15
CA GLY A 83 -8.78 -3.89 16.90
C GLY A 83 -10.08 -3.34 16.32
N VAL A 84 -10.13 -2.04 15.97
CA VAL A 84 -11.32 -1.38 15.43
C VAL A 84 -11.12 -1.06 13.95
N LEU A 85 -12.09 -1.48 13.12
CA LEU A 85 -12.18 -1.11 11.71
C LEU A 85 -12.83 0.27 11.57
N GLN A 86 -12.18 1.18 10.86
CA GLN A 86 -12.69 2.53 10.64
C GLN A 86 -12.28 3.09 9.28
N GLU A 87 -13.09 3.99 8.72
CA GLU A 87 -12.67 4.84 7.62
C GLU A 87 -11.46 5.66 8.05
N ASN A 88 -10.51 5.80 7.13
CA ASN A 88 -9.26 6.45 7.43
C ASN A 88 -9.30 7.93 7.06
N PRO A 89 -9.28 8.86 8.04
CA PRO A 89 -9.31 10.29 7.75
C PRO A 89 -8.02 10.81 7.11
N PHE A 90 -6.95 10.00 7.10
CA PHE A 90 -5.66 10.35 6.49
C PHE A 90 -5.52 9.83 5.06
N PHE A 91 -6.53 9.14 4.51
CA PHE A 91 -6.47 8.64 3.15
C PHE A 91 -6.30 9.78 2.14
N VAL A 92 -5.39 9.57 1.19
CA VAL A 92 -5.12 10.49 0.09
C VAL A 92 -5.38 9.77 -1.22
N SER A 93 -6.02 10.47 -2.17
CA SER A 93 -6.31 9.86 -3.47
C SER A 93 -5.01 9.42 -4.17
N PRO A 94 -5.04 8.31 -4.95
CA PRO A 94 -3.85 7.79 -5.59
C PRO A 94 -3.14 8.81 -6.48
N ASP A 95 -3.90 9.59 -7.25
CA ASP A 95 -3.35 10.62 -8.14
C ASP A 95 -2.59 11.70 -7.36
N GLN A 96 -3.18 12.19 -6.26
CA GLN A 96 -2.56 13.20 -5.42
C GLN A 96 -1.29 12.65 -4.75
N PHE A 97 -1.36 11.44 -4.20
CA PHE A 97 -0.23 10.94 -3.43
C PHE A 97 0.96 10.52 -4.30
N LEU A 98 0.72 10.01 -5.51
CA LEU A 98 1.78 9.75 -6.50
C LEU A 98 2.51 11.03 -6.92
N LEU A 99 1.81 12.17 -7.01
CA LEU A 99 2.44 13.46 -7.26
C LEU A 99 3.38 13.85 -6.11
N GLU A 100 2.95 13.72 -4.86
CA GLU A 100 3.80 14.00 -3.68
C GLU A 100 5.06 13.12 -3.67
N ILE A 101 4.93 11.80 -3.95
CA ILE A 101 6.07 10.87 -4.00
C ILE A 101 7.07 11.33 -5.08
N ARG A 102 6.58 11.73 -6.25
CA ARG A 102 7.42 12.23 -7.35
C ARG A 102 8.17 13.52 -6.97
N GLU A 103 7.51 14.44 -6.28
CA GLU A 103 8.11 15.69 -5.81
C GLU A 103 9.19 15.42 -4.75
N ARG A 104 8.92 14.55 -3.77
CA ARG A 104 9.89 14.12 -2.74
C ARG A 104 11.15 13.51 -3.37
N ARG A 105 10.98 12.62 -4.35
CA ARG A 105 12.10 12.01 -5.08
C ARG A 105 12.92 13.05 -5.86
N SER A 106 12.27 14.04 -6.45
CA SER A 106 12.94 15.14 -7.17
C SER A 106 13.75 16.03 -6.21
N GLY A 107 13.19 16.36 -5.04
CA GLY A 107 13.89 17.12 -4.00
C GLY A 107 15.09 16.39 -3.39
N ARG A 108 15.01 15.07 -3.17
CA ARG A 108 16.17 14.30 -2.69
C ARG A 108 17.29 14.24 -3.73
N LYS A 109 16.94 14.14 -5.02
CA LYS A 109 17.93 14.17 -6.11
C LYS A 109 18.64 15.52 -6.20
N SER A 110 17.93 16.64 -6.04
CA SER A 110 18.56 17.96 -6.07
C SER A 110 19.52 18.18 -4.89
N VAL A 111 19.14 17.74 -3.67
CA VAL A 111 20.02 17.81 -2.50
C VAL A 111 21.26 16.92 -2.66
N SER A 112 21.11 15.71 -3.18
CA SER A 112 22.23 14.79 -3.42
C SER A 112 23.19 15.27 -4.50
N MET A 113 22.74 16.02 -5.51
CA MET A 113 23.63 16.60 -6.53
C MET A 113 24.33 17.87 -6.05
N ALA A 114 23.81 18.53 -5.02
CA ALA A 114 24.38 19.74 -4.44
C ALA A 114 25.40 19.48 -3.30
N SER A 115 25.61 18.20 -2.93
CA SER A 115 26.51 17.76 -1.85
C SER A 115 27.81 17.14 -2.38
#